data_AF-Q18906-F1
#
_entry.id   AF-Q18906-F1
#
_cell.length_a   1.000
_cell.length_b   1.000
_cell.length_c   1.000
_cell.angle_alpha   90.00
_cell.angle_beta   90.00
_cell.angle_gamma   90.00
#
_symmetry.space_group_name_H-M   'P 1'
#
loop_
_entity.id
_entity.type
_entity.pdbx_description
1 polymer ?
#
loop_
_entity_poly.entity_id
_entity_poly.type
_entity_poly.pdbx_seq_one_letter_code
_entity_poly.pdbx_strand_id
1 'polypeptide(L)'
;SCWAVSAAETISDRICIASNAKTILSISADDINACCGMVCGNGCNGGYPIEAWRHYVKKGYVTGGSYQDKTGCKPYPYPPFEVAFTVYEDFEHYSGGVYVHTAGASLGGGHAVKMLGWGVDNGTPYWLIANSW
;
A
#
# COMPACT_ATOMS: atom_id res chain seq x y z
N SER A 1 9.57 -7.59 -3.74
CA SER A 1 8.88 -6.86 -4.84
C SER A 1 8.73 -5.35 -4.58
N CYS A 2 9.56 -4.72 -3.73
CA CYS A 2 9.43 -3.29 -3.39
C CYS A 2 9.43 -2.35 -4.60
N TRP A 3 10.23 -2.64 -5.63
CA TRP A 3 10.30 -1.88 -6.87
C TRP A 3 8.95 -1.81 -7.61
N ALA A 4 8.15 -2.87 -7.55
CA ALA A 4 6.84 -2.94 -8.19
C ALA A 4 5.76 -2.22 -7.36
N VAL A 5 5.80 -2.38 -6.04
CA VAL A 5 4.89 -1.70 -5.10
C VAL A 5 5.07 -0.20 -5.20
N SER A 6 6.31 0.30 -5.08
CA SER A 6 6.61 1.73 -5.17
C SER A 6 6.23 2.32 -6.54
N ALA A 7 6.44 1.58 -7.63
CA ALA A 7 6.00 2.02 -8.95
C ALA A 7 4.47 2.12 -9.04
N ALA A 8 3.74 1.12 -8.56
CA ALA A 8 2.28 1.13 -8.56
C ALA A 8 1.70 2.30 -7.76
N GLU A 9 2.21 2.54 -6.55
CA GLU A 9 1.81 3.67 -5.69
C GLU A 9 2.06 5.00 -6.41
N THR A 10 3.27 5.20 -6.90
CA THR A 10 3.64 6.48 -7.54
C THR A 10 2.87 6.71 -8.86
N ILE A 11 2.57 5.65 -9.63
CA ILE A 11 1.71 5.77 -10.82
C ILE A 11 0.29 6.18 -10.41
N SER A 12 -0.25 5.56 -9.37
CA SER A 12 -1.59 5.87 -8.83
C SER A 12 -1.68 7.35 -8.41
N ASP A 13 -0.69 7.83 -7.67
CA ASP A 13 -0.60 9.23 -7.26
C ASP A 13 -0.56 10.18 -8.45
N ARG A 14 0.27 9.87 -9.46
CA ARG A 14 0.37 10.71 -10.66
C ARG A 14 -0.91 10.73 -11.49
N ILE A 15 -1.69 9.66 -11.51
CA ILE A 15 -3.02 9.64 -12.13
C ILE A 15 -3.97 10.58 -11.38
N CYS A 16 -3.97 10.53 -10.04
CA CYS A 16 -4.76 11.43 -9.20
C CYS A 16 -4.38 12.90 -9.46
N ILE A 17 -3.08 13.22 -9.43
CA ILE A 17 -2.57 14.58 -9.69
C ILE A 17 -2.94 15.05 -11.10
N ALA A 18 -2.67 14.24 -12.13
CA ALA A 18 -2.94 14.61 -13.52
C ALA A 18 -4.44 14.76 -13.84
N SER A 19 -5.29 14.03 -13.10
CA SER A 19 -6.75 14.14 -13.24
C SER A 19 -7.37 15.25 -12.37
N ASN A 20 -6.55 16.00 -11.63
CA ASN A 20 -7.00 17.00 -10.65
C ASN A 20 -7.98 16.39 -9.63
N ALA A 21 -7.57 15.27 -9.01
CA ALA A 21 -8.31 14.49 -8.02
C ALA A 21 -9.63 13.86 -8.49
N LYS A 22 -9.89 13.81 -9.80
CA LYS A 22 -11.11 13.18 -10.34
C LYS A 22 -11.01 11.66 -10.43
N THR A 23 -9.80 11.14 -10.61
CA THR A 23 -9.55 9.71 -10.74
C THR A 23 -8.69 9.24 -9.57
N ILE A 24 -9.32 8.62 -8.59
CA ILE A 24 -8.65 8.02 -7.43
C ILE A 24 -8.76 6.50 -7.59
N LEU A 25 -7.64 5.85 -7.87
CA LEU A 25 -7.55 4.42 -8.06
C LEU A 25 -6.21 3.90 -7.55
N SER A 26 -6.12 2.59 -7.34
CA SER A 26 -4.88 1.89 -7.00
C SER A 26 -4.46 1.00 -8.15
N ILE A 27 -3.25 1.20 -8.68
CA ILE A 27 -2.62 0.30 -9.65
C ILE A 27 -2.17 -0.97 -8.94
N SER A 28 -2.38 -2.12 -9.59
CA SER A 28 -1.99 -3.42 -9.06
C SER A 28 -0.47 -3.58 -9.03
N ALA A 29 0.12 -3.53 -7.84
CA ALA A 29 1.52 -3.89 -7.64
C ALA A 29 1.82 -5.35 -8.07
N ASP A 30 0.83 -6.23 -7.97
CA ASP A 30 0.99 -7.63 -8.38
C ASP A 30 0.99 -7.80 -9.91
N ASP A 31 0.23 -6.98 -10.64
CA ASP A 31 0.28 -6.94 -12.10
C ASP A 31 1.66 -6.48 -12.57
N ILE A 32 2.21 -5.44 -11.95
CA ILE A 32 3.59 -4.99 -12.23
C ILE A 32 4.60 -6.12 -11.96
N ASN A 33 4.52 -6.74 -10.78
CA ASN A 33 5.48 -7.75 -10.34
C ASN A 33 5.43 -9.04 -11.19
N ALA A 34 4.24 -9.49 -11.59
CA ALA A 34 4.06 -10.76 -12.29
C ALA A 34 4.06 -10.64 -13.82
N CYS A 35 3.55 -9.53 -14.37
CA CYS A 35 3.25 -9.43 -15.80
C CYS A 35 4.24 -8.57 -16.58
N CYS A 36 5.08 -7.75 -15.91
CA CYS A 36 6.13 -7.01 -16.62
C CYS A 36 7.18 -7.96 -17.25
N GLY A 37 7.40 -9.12 -16.62
CA GLY A 37 8.37 -10.11 -17.08
C GLY A 37 9.83 -9.67 -16.89
N MET A 38 10.74 -10.34 -17.60
CA MET A 38 12.19 -10.22 -17.39
C MET A 38 12.77 -8.83 -17.65
N VAL A 39 12.08 -7.98 -18.42
CA VAL A 39 12.53 -6.59 -18.66
C VAL A 39 12.53 -5.78 -17.37
N CYS A 40 11.58 -6.04 -16.46
CA CYS A 40 11.56 -5.39 -15.16
C CYS A 40 12.48 -6.05 -14.13
N GLY A 41 13.14 -7.16 -14.45
CA GLY A 41 13.98 -7.94 -13.53
C GLY A 41 13.36 -9.29 -13.17
N ASN A 42 13.55 -9.74 -11.93
CA ASN A 42 13.22 -11.10 -11.49
C ASN A 42 12.12 -11.12 -10.41
N GLY A 43 11.07 -10.31 -10.63
CA GLY A 43 9.88 -10.27 -9.78
C GLY A 43 10.20 -9.99 -8.30
N CYS A 44 9.89 -10.97 -7.45
CA CYS A 44 10.12 -10.86 -6.01
C CYS A 44 11.61 -10.80 -5.63
N ASN A 45 12.52 -11.28 -6.48
CA ASN A 45 13.97 -11.28 -6.24
C ASN A 45 14.66 -9.97 -6.62
N GLY A 46 13.88 -8.94 -6.97
CA GLY A 46 14.39 -7.63 -7.33
C GLY A 46 14.06 -7.25 -8.77
N GLY A 47 14.10 -5.95 -9.04
CA GLY A 47 13.72 -5.41 -10.33
C GLY A 47 14.06 -3.93 -10.47
N TYR A 48 13.83 -3.41 -11.66
CA TYR A 48 14.24 -2.08 -12.09
C TYR A 48 13.02 -1.16 -12.14
N PRO A 49 12.89 -0.19 -11.22
CA PRO A 49 11.75 0.73 -11.20
C PRO A 49 11.53 1.43 -12.54
N ILE A 50 12.60 1.86 -13.22
CA ILE A 50 12.51 2.55 -14.51
C ILE A 50 11.85 1.70 -15.60
N GLU A 51 12.06 0.39 -15.59
CA GLU A 51 11.45 -0.52 -16.55
C GLU A 51 9.97 -0.75 -16.25
N ALA A 52 9.56 -0.68 -14.98
CA ALA A 52 8.13 -0.69 -14.62
C ALA A 52 7.39 0.50 -15.25
N TRP A 53 7.97 1.71 -15.18
CA TRP A 53 7.40 2.90 -15.81
C TRP A 53 7.37 2.80 -17.34
N ARG A 54 8.46 2.31 -17.96
CA ARG A 54 8.51 2.10 -19.42
C ARG A 54 7.47 1.08 -19.87
N HIS A 55 7.31 0.00 -19.12
CA HIS A 55 6.31 -1.02 -19.42
C HIS A 55 4.89 -0.49 -19.22
N TYR A 56 4.63 0.31 -18.17
CA TYR A 56 3.35 1.00 -17.97
C TYR A 56 2.96 1.83 -19.19
N VAL A 57 3.88 2.65 -19.72
CA VAL A 57 3.61 3.46 -20.93
C VAL A 57 3.33 2.58 -22.16
N LYS A 58 4.01 1.43 -22.28
CA LYS A 58 3.90 0.56 -23.45
C LYS A 58 2.66 -0.36 -23.44
N LYS A 59 2.25 -0.83 -22.26
CA LYS A 59 1.27 -1.91 -22.10
C LYS A 59 0.14 -1.60 -21.12
N GLY A 60 0.33 -0.62 -20.24
CA GLY A 60 -0.55 -0.36 -19.11
C GLY A 60 -0.39 -1.39 -17.98
N TYR A 61 -1.07 -1.11 -16.87
CA TYR A 61 -1.26 -2.03 -15.75
C TYR A 61 -2.71 -1.93 -15.28
N VAL A 62 -3.25 -3.03 -14.77
CA VAL A 62 -4.62 -3.07 -14.24
C VAL A 62 -4.70 -2.49 -12.82
N THR A 63 -5.91 -2.19 -12.37
CA THR A 63 -6.16 -1.77 -10.98
C THR A 63 -6.05 -2.95 -10.01
N GLY A 64 -5.72 -2.66 -8.76
CA GLY A 64 -5.62 -3.66 -7.70
C GLY A 64 -5.11 -3.04 -6.41
N GLY A 65 -5.93 -3.07 -5.36
CA GLY A 65 -5.56 -2.57 -4.04
C GLY A 65 -4.95 -3.66 -3.15
N SER A 66 -5.16 -3.49 -1.85
CA SER A 66 -4.75 -4.47 -0.84
C SER A 66 -5.45 -5.83 -1.00
N TYR A 67 -5.01 -6.85 -0.28
CA TYR A 67 -5.59 -8.20 -0.35
C TYR A 67 -7.11 -8.23 -0.13
N GLN A 68 -7.62 -7.39 0.77
CA GLN A 68 -9.05 -7.28 1.08
C GLN A 68 -9.82 -6.40 0.10
N ASP A 69 -9.14 -5.48 -0.59
CA ASP A 69 -9.76 -4.61 -1.57
C ASP A 69 -10.04 -5.37 -2.87
N LYS A 70 -11.33 -5.65 -3.12
CA LYS A 70 -11.81 -6.35 -4.31
C LYS A 70 -12.32 -5.41 -5.41
N THR A 71 -12.10 -4.10 -5.30
CA THR A 71 -12.58 -3.13 -6.29
C THR A 71 -11.77 -3.18 -7.60
N GLY A 72 -10.51 -3.60 -7.55
CA GLY A 72 -9.62 -3.70 -8.72
C GLY A 72 -9.58 -5.09 -9.38
N CYS A 73 -8.98 -5.15 -10.57
CA CYS A 73 -8.85 -6.40 -11.35
C CYS A 73 -7.89 -7.42 -10.72
N LYS A 74 -6.81 -6.96 -10.07
CA LYS A 74 -5.76 -7.84 -9.54
C LYS A 74 -5.25 -7.35 -8.17
N PRO A 75 -5.99 -7.61 -7.08
CA PRO A 75 -5.58 -7.25 -5.73
C PRO A 75 -4.26 -7.91 -5.32
N TYR A 76 -3.58 -7.35 -4.32
CA TYR A 76 -2.36 -7.93 -3.77
C TYR A 76 -2.61 -9.38 -3.30
N PRO A 77 -1.79 -10.37 -3.70
CA PRO A 77 -2.13 -11.78 -3.52
C PRO A 77 -1.80 -12.33 -2.12
N TYR A 78 -1.03 -11.58 -1.33
CA TYR A 78 -0.57 -12.05 -0.03
C TYR A 78 -1.58 -11.74 1.07
N PRO A 79 -1.98 -12.73 1.88
CA PRO A 79 -2.96 -12.54 2.94
C PRO A 79 -2.41 -11.65 4.07
N PRO A 80 -3.30 -11.17 4.96
CA PRO A 80 -2.92 -10.45 6.17
C PRO A 80 -1.83 -11.17 6.96
N PHE A 81 -0.86 -10.40 7.46
CA PHE A 81 0.26 -10.90 8.25
C PHE A 81 0.37 -10.12 9.57
N GLU A 82 1.17 -10.64 10.50
CA GLU A 82 1.39 -10.03 11.80
C GLU A 82 2.45 -8.92 11.72
N VAL A 83 2.17 -7.78 12.34
CA VAL A 83 3.11 -6.66 12.52
C VAL A 83 3.07 -6.21 13.97
N ALA A 84 4.10 -5.50 14.42
CA ALA A 84 4.11 -4.90 15.75
C ALA A 84 4.45 -3.41 15.68
N PHE A 85 3.84 -2.62 16.56
CA PHE A 85 4.17 -1.21 16.73
C PHE A 85 4.20 -0.83 18.21
N THR A 86 4.89 0.26 18.52
CA THR A 86 4.93 0.80 19.89
C THR A 86 3.64 1.54 20.20
N VAL A 87 3.03 1.23 21.34
CA VAL A 87 1.82 1.92 21.82
C VAL A 87 2.24 3.11 22.68
N TYR A 88 1.53 4.22 22.48
CA TYR A 88 1.68 5.48 23.22
C TYR A 88 0.36 5.81 23.92
N GLU A 89 0.42 6.64 24.96
CA GLU A 89 -0.75 7.06 25.77
C GLU A 89 -1.90 7.66 24.93
N ASP A 90 -1.57 8.37 23.84
CA ASP A 90 -2.56 8.96 22.95
C ASP A 90 -3.33 7.92 22.12
N PHE A 91 -2.75 6.74 21.85
CA PHE A 91 -3.42 5.66 21.12
C PHE A 91 -4.60 5.06 21.91
N GLU A 92 -4.57 5.08 23.24
CA GLU A 92 -5.69 4.57 24.06
C GLU A 92 -6.98 5.38 23.87
N HIS A 93 -6.86 6.62 23.44
CA HIS A 93 -7.97 7.55 23.23
C HIS A 93 -8.38 7.64 21.75
N TYR A 94 -7.74 6.85 20.88
CA TYR A 94 -8.04 6.81 19.46
C TYR A 94 -9.47 6.32 19.22
N SER A 95 -10.25 7.09 18.46
CA SER A 95 -11.67 6.82 18.19
C SER A 95 -12.07 6.93 16.71
N GLY A 96 -11.17 7.39 15.83
CA GLY A 96 -11.42 7.43 14.39
C GLY A 96 -10.36 8.19 13.58
N GLY A 97 -10.43 8.06 12.26
CA GLY A 97 -9.50 8.68 11.31
C GLY A 97 -8.26 7.81 11.04
N VAL A 98 -7.14 8.46 10.71
CA VAL A 98 -5.84 7.79 10.57
C VAL A 98 -4.99 8.15 11.78
N TYR A 99 -4.67 7.15 12.61
CA TYR A 99 -3.85 7.37 13.80
C TYR A 99 -2.42 7.80 13.42
N VAL A 100 -1.96 8.88 14.05
CA VAL A 100 -0.57 9.34 14.06
C VAL A 100 -0.25 9.74 15.49
N HIS A 101 0.87 9.26 16.04
CA HIS A 101 1.31 9.67 17.36
C HIS A 101 1.60 11.18 17.39
N THR A 102 1.05 11.88 18.38
CA THR A 102 1.20 13.34 18.54
C THR A 102 1.64 13.75 19.94
N ALA A 103 1.34 12.96 20.98
CA ALA A 103 1.68 13.28 22.36
C ALA A 103 1.70 12.04 23.26
N GLY A 104 2.29 12.17 24.45
CA GLY A 104 2.29 11.10 25.46
C GLY A 104 3.52 10.20 25.42
N ALA A 105 3.77 9.52 26.54
CA ALA A 105 4.89 8.60 26.67
C ALA A 105 4.60 7.27 25.96
N SER A 106 5.67 6.54 25.61
CA SER A 106 5.53 5.14 25.24
C SER A 106 5.10 4.33 26.45
N LEU A 107 4.09 3.47 26.26
CA LEU A 107 3.63 2.54 27.30
C LEU A 107 4.55 1.32 27.49
N GLY A 108 5.65 1.26 26.73
CA GLY A 108 6.61 0.17 26.74
C GLY A 108 6.15 -1.06 25.93
N GLY A 109 7.13 -1.87 25.50
CA GLY A 109 6.88 -3.06 24.69
C GLY A 109 6.47 -2.76 23.24
N GLY A 110 6.21 -3.84 22.48
CA GLY A 110 5.60 -3.79 21.16
C GLY A 110 4.24 -4.47 21.20
N HIS A 111 3.24 -3.89 20.56
CA HIS A 111 1.90 -4.46 20.45
C HIS A 111 1.73 -5.12 19.08
N ALA A 112 1.47 -6.43 19.10
CA ALA A 112 1.28 -7.23 17.90
C ALA A 112 -0.16 -7.09 17.38
N VAL A 113 -0.29 -6.87 16.08
CA VAL A 113 -1.56 -6.64 15.40
C VAL A 113 -1.58 -7.28 14.03
N LYS A 114 -2.78 -7.48 13.48
CA LYS A 114 -2.95 -8.07 12.16
C LYS A 114 -3.06 -6.98 11.09
N MET A 115 -2.09 -6.96 10.20
CA MET A 115 -2.04 -6.07 9.05
C MET A 115 -2.97 -6.57 7.95
N LEU A 116 -4.06 -5.84 7.66
CA LEU A 116 -5.09 -6.27 6.71
C LEU A 116 -4.90 -5.70 5.31
N GLY A 117 -4.36 -4.50 5.20
CA GLY A 117 -4.24 -3.80 3.92
C GLY A 117 -3.87 -2.33 4.11
N TRP A 118 -4.00 -1.56 3.03
CA TRP A 118 -3.73 -0.12 3.02
C TRP A 118 -4.79 0.59 2.18
N GLY A 119 -4.87 1.90 2.35
CA GLY A 119 -5.74 2.76 1.59
C GLY A 119 -5.35 4.23 1.74
N VAL A 120 -6.23 5.09 1.26
CA VAL A 120 -6.10 6.55 1.38
C VAL A 120 -7.41 7.10 1.93
N ASP A 121 -7.34 7.85 3.03
CA ASP A 121 -8.47 8.59 3.61
C ASP A 121 -8.17 10.09 3.55
N ASN A 122 -8.99 10.85 2.82
CA ASN A 122 -8.81 12.29 2.59
C ASN A 122 -7.38 12.71 2.19
N GLY A 123 -6.73 11.92 1.32
CA GLY A 123 -5.35 12.17 0.88
C GLY A 123 -4.27 11.69 1.85
N THR A 124 -4.64 11.13 3.00
CA THR A 124 -3.72 10.56 3.98
C THR A 124 -3.60 9.05 3.76
N PRO A 125 -2.42 8.53 3.39
CA PRO A 125 -2.22 7.09 3.27
C PRO A 125 -2.27 6.42 4.65
N TYR A 126 -2.90 5.25 4.75
CA TYR A 126 -3.04 4.52 6.02
C TYR A 126 -2.85 3.01 5.86
N TRP A 127 -2.49 2.38 6.98
CA TRP A 127 -2.52 0.93 7.15
C TRP A 127 -3.84 0.53 7.84
N LEU A 128 -4.58 -0.39 7.23
CA LEU A 128 -5.74 -1.02 7.85
C LEU A 128 -5.26 -2.14 8.75
N ILE A 129 -5.46 -1.97 10.05
CA ILE A 129 -5.00 -2.88 11.08
C ILE A 129 -6.20 -3.39 11.88
N ALA A 130 -6.26 -4.71 12.12
CA ALA A 130 -7.16 -5.29 13.10
C ALA A 130 -6.45 -5.39 14.46
N ASN A 131 -7.03 -4.70 15.45
CA ASN A 131 -6.59 -4.76 16.84
C ASN A 131 -7.24 -5.94 17.59
N SER A 132 -6.75 -6.25 18.78
CA SER A 132 -7.18 -7.38 19.63
C SER A 132 -7.32 -6.98 21.11
N TRP A 133 -7.90 -5.81 21.38
CA TRP A 133 -8.20 -5.31 22.72
C TRP A 133 -9.62 -5.68 23.15
#